data_AF-A0A256XWY7-F1
#
_entry.id   AF-A0A256XWY7-F1
#
_cell.length_a   1.000
_cell.length_b   1.000
_cell.length_c   1.000
_cell.angle_alpha   90.00
_cell.angle_beta   90.00
_cell.angle_gamma   90.00
#
_symmetry.space_group_name_H-M   'P 1'
#
loop_
_entity.id
_entity.type
_entity.pdbx_description
1 polymer ?
#
loop_
_entity_poly.entity_id
_entity_poly.type
_entity_poly.pdbx_seq_one_letter_code
_entity_poly.pdbx_strand_id
1 'polypeptide(L)'
;MAEKVAKVGVKKEDGYLYFVDKQGDISRAKMARGKKGRGGKPQKVAKVGVKKQKGYLYFVDKKGDVSRAKMARGGKKRKKKAKKKATKKKTAKKKTTKKKKAKKRRR
;
A
#
# COMPACT_ATOMS: atom_id res chain seq x y z
N MET A 1 10.11 -21.12 -5.57
CA MET A 1 11.46 -20.71 -6.01
C MET A 1 11.32 -19.62 -7.06
N ALA A 2 12.21 -18.63 -7.09
CA ALA A 2 12.23 -17.62 -8.14
C ALA A 2 13.37 -17.94 -9.12
N GLU A 3 13.12 -17.77 -10.40
CA GLU A 3 14.08 -18.01 -11.48
C GLU A 3 14.59 -16.67 -12.02
N LYS A 4 15.89 -16.58 -12.28
CA LYS A 4 16.49 -15.38 -12.89
C LYS A 4 16.23 -15.40 -14.39
N VAL A 5 15.73 -14.29 -14.93
CA VAL A 5 15.36 -14.16 -16.34
C VAL A 5 16.34 -13.26 -17.10
N ALA A 6 16.85 -12.22 -16.44
CA ALA A 6 17.84 -11.32 -17.04
C ALA A 6 18.79 -10.77 -15.96
N LYS A 7 20.09 -10.74 -16.29
CA LYS A 7 21.11 -10.06 -15.49
C LYS A 7 21.20 -8.61 -15.95
N VAL A 8 21.08 -7.67 -15.01
CA VAL A 8 21.09 -6.23 -15.30
C VAL A 8 21.93 -5.46 -14.28
N GLY A 9 21.93 -5.89 -13.01
CA GLY A 9 22.73 -5.23 -11.96
C GLY A 9 22.27 -3.82 -11.60
N VAL A 10 20.96 -3.54 -11.60
CA VAL A 10 20.43 -2.22 -11.25
C VAL A 10 20.67 -1.89 -9.77
N LYS A 11 21.37 -0.79 -9.50
CA LYS A 11 21.52 -0.24 -8.14
C LYS A 11 20.19 0.33 -7.66
N LYS A 12 19.74 -0.14 -6.49
CA LYS A 12 18.51 0.32 -5.86
C LYS A 12 18.82 1.51 -4.96
N GLU A 13 18.11 2.61 -5.19
CA GLU A 13 18.14 3.79 -4.35
C GLU A 13 17.01 3.75 -3.32
N ASP A 14 17.31 4.25 -2.13
CA ASP A 14 16.33 4.35 -1.06
C ASP A 14 15.20 5.32 -1.40
N GLY A 15 13.97 4.97 -0.99
CA GLY A 15 12.80 5.78 -1.29
C GLY A 15 12.17 5.52 -2.67
N TYR A 16 12.73 4.62 -3.48
CA TYR A 16 12.18 4.21 -4.77
C TYR A 16 11.69 2.76 -4.79
N LEU A 17 10.61 2.53 -5.52
CA LEU A 17 10.13 1.19 -5.87
C LEU A 17 10.64 0.85 -7.26
N TYR A 18 11.32 -0.29 -7.38
CA TYR A 18 11.79 -0.84 -8.65
C TYR A 18 10.86 -1.97 -9.10
N PHE A 19 10.41 -1.89 -10.35
CA PHE A 19 9.49 -2.87 -10.92
C PHE A 19 9.71 -3.04 -12.42
N VAL A 20 9.20 -4.15 -12.97
CA VAL A 20 9.22 -4.43 -14.40
C VAL A 20 7.95 -3.84 -15.03
N ASP A 21 8.10 -2.92 -15.98
CA ASP A 21 6.99 -2.23 -16.64
C ASP A 21 6.25 -3.13 -17.66
N LYS A 22 5.28 -2.58 -18.38
CA LYS A 22 4.50 -3.33 -19.38
C LYS A 22 5.34 -3.80 -20.57
N GLN A 23 6.41 -3.07 -20.89
CA GLN A 23 7.32 -3.36 -22.01
C GLN A 23 8.38 -4.41 -21.63
N GLY A 24 8.49 -4.74 -20.34
CA GLY A 24 9.48 -5.70 -19.85
C GLY A 24 10.78 -5.04 -19.40
N ASP A 25 10.77 -3.71 -19.23
CA ASP A 25 11.92 -2.92 -18.81
C ASP A 25 11.87 -2.62 -17.31
N ILE A 26 13.03 -2.30 -16.72
CA ILE A 26 13.11 -1.92 -15.31
C ILE A 26 12.82 -0.42 -15.19
N SER A 27 11.81 -0.10 -14.40
CA SER A 27 11.44 1.27 -14.06
C SER A 27 11.47 1.48 -12.54
N ARG A 28 11.75 2.71 -12.13
CA ARG A 28 11.69 3.17 -10.73
C ARG A 28 10.62 4.23 -10.54
N ALA A 29 9.97 4.25 -9.39
CA ALA A 29 9.04 5.31 -9.00
C ALA A 29 9.22 5.68 -7.53
N LYS A 30 9.11 6.97 -7.20
CA LYS A 30 9.17 7.42 -5.79
C LYS A 30 8.04 6.75 -5.00
N MET A 31 8.38 6.08 -3.89
CA MET A 31 7.39 5.37 -3.08
C MET A 31 6.39 6.34 -2.45
N ALA A 32 5.10 6.02 -2.59
CA ALA A 32 4.05 6.67 -1.82
C ALA A 32 4.13 6.19 -0.36
N ARG A 33 4.47 7.08 0.57
CA ARG A 33 4.38 6.81 2.01
C ARG A 33 3.10 7.47 2.57
N GLY A 34 2.32 6.70 3.34
CA GLY A 34 1.12 7.18 4.05
C GLY A 34 -0.14 7.36 3.19
N LYS A 35 -1.23 7.81 3.83
CA LYS A 35 -2.58 7.90 3.22
C LYS A 35 -2.74 8.98 2.13
N LYS A 36 -1.77 9.89 2.00
CA LYS A 36 -1.83 11.06 1.10
C LYS A 36 -0.74 11.06 0.01
N GLY A 37 0.20 10.11 0.05
CA GLY A 37 1.30 10.06 -0.91
C GLY A 37 0.82 9.59 -2.27
N ARG A 38 0.91 10.46 -3.29
CA ARG A 38 0.90 10.00 -4.69
C ARG A 38 2.30 9.46 -5.00
N GLY A 39 2.37 8.26 -5.56
CA GLY A 39 3.65 7.72 -6.04
C GLY A 39 4.23 8.64 -7.11
N GLY A 40 5.56 8.69 -7.20
CA GLY A 40 6.23 9.47 -8.24
C GLY A 40 5.92 8.93 -9.64
N LYS A 41 6.09 9.78 -10.66
CA LYS A 41 6.03 9.31 -12.06
C LYS A 41 7.10 8.23 -12.28
N PRO A 42 6.76 7.12 -12.95
CA PRO A 42 7.73 6.08 -13.23
C PRO A 42 8.78 6.57 -14.23
N GLN A 43 10.05 6.29 -13.92
CA GLN A 43 11.20 6.57 -14.76
C GLN A 43 11.86 5.27 -15.16
N LYS A 44 12.15 5.11 -16.45
CA LYS A 44 12.84 3.93 -16.98
C LYS A 44 14.32 3.99 -16.59
N VAL A 45 14.83 2.90 -16.03
CA VAL A 45 16.22 2.78 -15.57
C VAL A 45 17.04 1.92 -16.51
N ALA A 46 16.47 0.80 -16.98
CA ALA A 46 17.16 -0.11 -17.89
C ALA A 46 16.18 -0.72 -18.88
N LYS A 47 16.59 -0.77 -20.15
CA LYS A 47 15.88 -1.49 -21.22
C LYS A 47 16.32 -2.96 -21.18
N VAL A 48 15.39 -3.87 -20.98
CA VAL A 48 15.65 -5.31 -20.84
C VAL A 48 14.76 -6.12 -21.78
N GLY A 49 13.54 -5.66 -22.07
CA GLY A 49 12.64 -6.34 -23.01
C GLY A 49 12.13 -7.71 -22.54
N VAL A 50 11.92 -7.90 -21.23
CA VAL A 50 11.48 -9.20 -20.69
C VAL A 50 10.04 -9.52 -21.11
N LYS A 51 9.86 -10.62 -21.84
CA LYS A 51 8.53 -11.15 -22.20
C LYS A 51 7.83 -11.74 -20.97
N LYS A 52 6.72 -11.12 -20.56
CA LYS A 52 5.93 -11.57 -19.41
C LYS A 52 5.03 -12.75 -19.77
N GLN A 53 5.18 -13.84 -19.04
CA GLN A 53 4.33 -15.03 -19.17
C GLN A 53 3.16 -14.99 -18.18
N LYS A 54 1.99 -15.47 -18.63
CA LYS A 54 0.80 -15.61 -17.79
C LYS A 54 1.13 -16.56 -16.62
N GLY A 55 0.69 -16.20 -15.41
CA GLY A 55 0.91 -17.02 -14.21
C GLY A 55 2.22 -16.74 -13.46
N TYR A 56 3.07 -15.82 -13.94
CA TYR A 56 4.30 -15.44 -13.26
C TYR A 56 4.33 -13.96 -12.84
N LEU A 57 4.90 -13.70 -11.66
CA LEU A 57 5.24 -12.38 -11.17
C LEU A 57 6.70 -12.07 -11.53
N TYR A 58 6.93 -10.91 -12.15
CA TYR A 58 8.25 -10.42 -12.51
C TYR A 58 8.64 -9.28 -11.59
N PHE A 59 9.85 -9.34 -11.02
CA PHE A 59 10.35 -8.35 -10.06
C PHE A 59 11.86 -8.21 -10.16
N VAL A 60 12.37 -7.12 -9.57
CA VAL A 60 13.81 -6.87 -9.46
C VAL A 60 14.32 -7.46 -8.14
N ASP A 61 15.27 -8.39 -8.20
CA ASP A 61 15.83 -9.08 -7.03
C ASP A 61 16.77 -8.18 -6.20
N LYS A 62 17.36 -8.71 -5.12
CA LYS A 62 18.30 -7.94 -4.28
C LYS A 62 19.59 -7.56 -5.01
N LYS A 63 19.98 -8.32 -6.03
CA LYS A 63 21.18 -8.07 -6.84
C LYS A 63 20.94 -7.06 -7.96
N GLY A 64 19.69 -6.63 -8.16
CA GLY A 64 19.31 -5.69 -9.22
C GLY A 64 18.96 -6.38 -10.55
N ASP A 65 18.72 -7.70 -10.53
CA ASP A 65 18.41 -8.49 -11.71
C ASP A 65 16.91 -8.76 -11.82
N VAL A 66 16.43 -9.08 -13.04
CA VAL A 66 15.02 -9.45 -13.24
C VAL A 66 14.83 -10.94 -12.96
N SER A 67 13.93 -11.23 -12.04
CA SER A 67 13.53 -12.60 -11.68
C SER A 67 12.03 -12.80 -11.83
N ARG A 68 11.61 -14.05 -12.08
CA ARG A 68 10.21 -14.47 -12.15
C ARG A 68 9.89 -15.49 -11.08
N ALA A 69 8.66 -15.47 -10.56
CA ALA A 69 8.14 -16.49 -9.66
C ALA A 69 6.70 -16.85 -10.02
N LYS A 70 6.31 -18.12 -9.85
CA LYS A 70 4.93 -18.56 -10.09
C LYS A 70 3.99 -17.84 -9.10
N MET A 71 2.97 -17.17 -9.61
CA MET A 71 2.00 -16.46 -8.77
C MET A 71 1.15 -17.45 -7.98
N ALA A 72 1.13 -17.31 -6.65
CA ALA A 72 0.16 -17.98 -5.80
C ALA A 72 -1.21 -17.27 -5.92
N ARG A 73 -2.02 -17.65 -6.92
CA ARG A 73 -3.35 -17.06 -7.16
C ARG A 73 -4.46 -17.57 -6.22
N GLY A 74 -4.14 -18.40 -5.23
CA GLY A 74 -5.09 -18.94 -4.26
C GLY A 74 -4.78 -18.46 -2.85
N GLY A 75 -5.27 -17.28 -2.47
CA GLY A 75 -5.32 -16.93 -1.05
C GLY A 75 -6.28 -17.87 -0.33
N LYS A 76 -5.86 -18.46 0.80
CA LYS A 76 -6.76 -19.17 1.73
C LYS A 76 -7.99 -18.30 1.94
N LYS A 77 -9.20 -18.80 1.63
CA LYS A 77 -10.47 -18.08 1.85
C LYS A 77 -10.42 -17.49 3.26
N ARG A 78 -10.21 -16.18 3.38
CA ARG A 78 -10.26 -15.51 4.69
C ARG A 78 -11.71 -15.68 5.13
N LYS A 79 -11.97 -16.52 6.13
CA LYS A 79 -13.29 -16.58 6.79
C LYS A 79 -13.64 -15.12 7.12
N LYS A 80 -14.73 -14.61 6.54
CA LYS A 80 -15.21 -13.25 6.81
C LYS A 80 -15.29 -13.13 8.34
N LYS A 81 -14.45 -12.29 8.97
CA LYS A 81 -14.70 -11.90 10.37
C LYS A 81 -16.09 -11.27 10.36
N ALA A 82 -17.03 -11.83 11.12
CA ALA A 82 -18.36 -11.28 11.27
C ALA A 82 -18.22 -9.79 11.64
N LYS A 83 -18.86 -8.91 10.87
CA LYS A 83 -18.97 -7.49 11.24
C LYS A 83 -19.67 -7.46 12.60
N LYS A 84 -18.95 -7.18 13.69
CA LYS A 84 -19.61 -6.80 14.95
C LYS A 84 -20.48 -5.58 14.60
N LYS A 85 -21.80 -5.73 14.73
CA LYS A 85 -22.78 -4.64 14.61
C LYS A 85 -22.26 -3.50 15.50
N ALA A 86 -22.04 -2.33 14.91
CA ALA A 86 -21.76 -1.14 15.70
C ALA A 86 -22.98 -0.88 16.59
N THR A 87 -22.85 -1.16 17.89
CA THR A 87 -23.82 -0.71 18.88
C THR A 87 -23.83 0.81 18.81
N LYS A 88 -24.95 1.37 18.34
CA LYS A 88 -25.23 2.80 18.30
C LYS A 88 -24.85 3.41 19.65
N LYS A 89 -23.78 4.19 19.70
CA LYS A 89 -23.44 5.03 20.85
C LYS A 89 -24.61 6.01 21.00
N LYS A 90 -25.50 5.76 21.98
CA LYS A 90 -26.58 6.68 22.34
C LYS A 90 -25.92 8.01 22.70
N THR A 91 -26.09 9.01 21.83
CA THR A 91 -25.76 10.40 22.14
C THR A 91 -26.67 10.84 23.28
N ALA A 92 -26.09 10.99 24.47
CA ALA A 92 -26.77 11.59 25.60
C ALA A 92 -27.15 13.03 25.22
N LYS A 93 -28.46 13.25 25.08
CA LYS A 93 -29.11 14.56 24.95
C LYS A 93 -28.54 15.50 26.00
N LYS A 94 -27.70 16.47 25.59
CA LYS A 94 -27.37 17.65 26.40
C LYS A 94 -28.63 18.50 26.49
N LYS A 95 -29.51 18.19 27.45
CA LYS A 95 -30.68 19.01 27.78
C LYS A 95 -30.19 20.34 28.32
N THR A 96 -30.37 21.39 27.52
CA THR A 96 -30.43 22.77 27.96
C THR A 96 -31.61 22.93 28.91
N THR A 97 -31.35 23.21 30.19
CA THR A 97 -32.36 23.76 31.10
C THR A 97 -31.77 24.99 31.80
N LYS A 98 -32.18 26.15 31.30
CA LYS A 98 -32.22 27.40 32.06
C LYS A 98 -32.97 27.14 33.37
N LYS A 99 -32.38 27.45 34.53
CA LYS A 99 -33.14 27.77 35.74
C LYS A 99 -32.45 28.88 36.55
N LYS A 100 -33.06 30.06 36.43
CA LYS A 100 -33.17 31.22 37.33
C LYS A 100 -32.28 31.28 38.60
N LYS A 101 -31.43 32.32 38.63
CA LYS A 101 -31.34 33.43 39.61
C LYS A 101 -31.93 33.18 41.03
N ALA A 102 -31.08 33.23 42.08
CA ALA A 102 -31.19 34.19 43.21
C ALA A 102 -30.24 33.88 44.40
N LYS A 103 -29.35 34.85 44.69
CA LYS A 103 -29.09 35.49 46.01
C LYS A 103 -28.70 34.59 47.20
N LYS A 104 -27.50 34.82 47.78
CA LYS A 104 -27.30 35.44 49.13
C LYS A 104 -25.84 35.35 49.64
N ARG A 105 -25.21 36.53 49.72
CA ARG A 105 -24.31 37.10 50.76
C ARG A 105 -23.19 36.25 51.40
N ARG A 106 -22.00 36.85 51.43
CA ARG A 106 -20.96 36.99 52.50
C ARG A 106 -19.60 36.90 51.80
N ARG A 107 -18.64 37.81 51.96
CA ARG A 107 -18.35 38.82 52.98
C ARG A 107 -17.63 39.98 52.28
#